data_AF-U2WTC3-F1
#
_entry.id   AF-U2WTC3-F1
#
_cell.length_a   1.000
_cell.length_b   1.000
_cell.length_c   1.000
_cell.angle_alpha   90.00
_cell.angle_beta   90.00
_cell.angle_gamma   90.00
#
_symmetry.space_group_name_H-M   'P 1'
#
loop_
_entity.id
_entity.type
_entity.pdbx_description
1 polymer ?
#
loop_
_entity_poly.entity_id
_entity_poly.type
_entity_poly.pdbx_seq_one_letter_code
_entity_poly.pdbx_strand_id
1 'polypeptide(L)'
;MDSFELNKIAGAVFFTLLVYLGVQNLGDILFHVETADANAYIVEGLEVDAVSSSTATAEPEVDILALLQTASVEKGAKVAKKCVSCHAFEKGGANKIGPALWGIVDRDIASVGGFVYSGTLDEMEGNWDYNALNGFLENPKKYAAGTKMAFAGLRKPQDRAAIIAYLNAQSDTPTDFTAGYTPPTAEPEVTPVEEPAAETQIEAIPEDEDESQIEPIADATEDMFSDLVTESQTE
;
A
#
# COMPACT_ATOMS: atom_id res chain seq x y z
N MET A 1 47.70 -42.96 3.64
CA MET A 1 47.58 -41.76 2.80
C MET A 1 48.83 -40.94 3.04
N ASP A 2 49.55 -40.60 1.98
CA ASP A 2 50.77 -39.81 2.11
C ASP A 2 50.45 -38.38 2.54
N SER A 3 51.30 -37.79 3.37
CA SER A 3 51.10 -36.45 3.94
C SER A 3 50.90 -35.38 2.84
N PHE A 4 51.53 -35.59 1.67
CA PHE A 4 51.38 -34.72 0.50
C PHE A 4 49.97 -34.78 -0.11
N GLU A 5 49.36 -35.96 -0.22
CA GLU A 5 48.00 -36.12 -0.72
C GLU A 5 46.98 -35.56 0.28
N LEU A 6 47.21 -35.74 1.58
CA LEU A 6 46.35 -35.18 2.62
C LEU A 6 46.40 -33.65 2.63
N ASN A 7 47.57 -33.03 2.51
CA ASN A 7 47.70 -31.57 2.42
C ASN A 7 47.05 -31.00 1.15
N LYS A 8 47.12 -31.71 0.03
CA LYS A 8 46.47 -31.31 -1.22
C LYS A 8 44.94 -31.36 -1.12
N ILE A 9 44.41 -32.42 -0.52
CA ILE A 9 42.96 -32.56 -0.27
C ILE A 9 42.50 -31.48 0.71
N ALA A 10 43.23 -31.28 1.82
CA ALA A 10 42.92 -30.23 2.79
C ALA A 10 42.92 -28.85 2.13
N GLY A 11 43.93 -28.53 1.31
CA GLY A 11 44.01 -27.27 0.57
C GLY A 11 42.84 -27.06 -0.38
N ALA A 12 42.40 -28.11 -1.09
CA ALA A 12 41.23 -28.03 -1.97
C ALA A 12 39.94 -27.75 -1.19
N VAL A 13 39.75 -28.39 -0.03
CA VAL A 13 38.58 -28.18 0.83
C VAL A 13 38.58 -26.77 1.45
N PHE A 14 39.73 -26.28 1.89
CA PHE A 14 39.83 -24.92 2.41
C PHE A 14 39.60 -23.86 1.33
N PHE A 15 40.12 -24.09 0.12
CA PHE A 15 39.93 -23.17 -0.99
C PHE A 15 38.46 -23.06 -1.39
N THR A 16 37.74 -24.19 -1.51
CA THR A 16 36.31 -24.17 -1.84
C THR A 16 35.49 -23.50 -0.75
N LEU A 17 35.82 -23.74 0.52
CA LEU A 17 35.16 -23.10 1.67
C LEU A 17 35.39 -21.58 1.68
N LEU A 18 36.62 -21.13 1.42
CA LEU A 18 36.94 -19.70 1.35
C LEU A 18 36.25 -19.00 0.19
N VAL A 19 36.16 -19.65 -0.98
CA VAL A 19 35.42 -19.11 -2.13
C VAL A 19 33.93 -19.00 -1.80
N TYR A 20 33.35 -20.02 -1.14
CA TYR A 20 31.95 -19.99 -0.74
C TYR A 20 31.64 -18.86 0.24
N LEU A 21 32.41 -18.72 1.33
CA LEU A 21 32.25 -17.64 2.30
C LEU A 21 32.53 -16.27 1.68
N GLY A 22 33.53 -16.19 0.80
CA GLY A 22 33.89 -14.96 0.09
C GLY A 22 32.76 -14.47 -0.81
N VAL A 23 32.10 -15.37 -1.55
CA VAL A 23 30.95 -15.01 -2.39
C VAL A 23 29.75 -14.57 -1.55
N GLN A 24 29.49 -15.20 -0.40
CA GLN A 24 28.42 -14.78 0.50
C GLN A 24 28.67 -13.37 1.07
N ASN A 25 29.84 -13.13 1.65
CA ASN A 25 30.19 -11.82 2.22
C ASN A 25 30.31 -10.73 1.14
N LEU A 26 30.78 -11.09 -0.06
CA LEU A 26 30.84 -10.15 -1.18
C LEU A 26 29.43 -9.77 -1.65
N GLY A 27 28.46 -10.70 -1.58
CA GLY A 27 27.05 -10.42 -1.81
C GLY A 27 26.51 -9.36 -0.85
N ASP A 28 26.78 -9.50 0.44
CA ASP A 28 26.32 -8.54 1.46
C ASP A 28 26.96 -7.16 1.29
N ILE A 29 28.24 -7.10 0.89
CA ILE A 29 28.95 -5.83 0.65
C ILE A 29 28.44 -5.14 -0.64
N LEU A 30 28.21 -5.89 -1.72
CA LEU A 30 27.74 -5.34 -3.00
C LEU A 30 26.26 -4.97 -2.98
N PHE A 31 25.46 -5.73 -2.23
CA PHE A 31 24.03 -5.51 -2.06
C PHE A 31 23.76 -5.16 -0.61
N HIS A 32 24.00 -3.90 -0.26
CA HIS A 32 23.45 -3.31 0.97
C HIS A 32 21.92 -3.31 0.84
N VAL A 33 21.30 -4.42 1.22
CA VAL A 33 19.88 -4.47 1.50
C VAL A 33 19.77 -4.07 2.96
N GLU A 34 19.48 -2.80 3.20
CA GLU A 34 18.88 -2.40 4.46
C GLU A 34 17.60 -3.25 4.59
N THR A 35 17.68 -4.36 5.31
CA THR A 35 16.48 -4.98 5.85
C THR A 35 15.90 -3.90 6.73
N ALA A 36 14.75 -3.36 6.33
CA ALA A 36 14.04 -2.38 7.14
C ALA A 36 14.03 -2.91 8.57
N ASP A 37 14.72 -2.17 9.44
CA ASP A 37 14.68 -2.38 10.87
C ASP A 37 13.21 -2.55 11.25
N ALA A 38 12.92 -3.54 12.08
CA ALA A 38 11.58 -3.84 12.53
C ALA A 38 11.09 -2.68 13.41
N ASN A 39 10.73 -1.57 12.79
CA ASN A 39 10.01 -0.47 13.41
C ASN A 39 8.54 -0.88 13.47
N ALA A 40 8.26 -1.89 14.29
CA ALA A 40 6.92 -2.24 14.70
C ALA A 40 6.99 -2.48 16.21
N TYR A 41 6.65 -1.43 16.94
CA TYR A 41 6.28 -1.38 18.34
C TYR A 41 6.13 -2.77 19.00
N ILE A 42 7.01 -3.10 19.95
CA ILE A 42 6.84 -4.28 20.81
C ILE A 42 5.64 -4.02 21.72
N VAL A 43 4.54 -4.73 21.48
CA VAL A 43 3.55 -5.00 22.53
C VAL A 43 4.01 -6.28 23.21
N GLU A 44 4.41 -6.14 24.48
CA GLU A 44 4.88 -7.25 25.29
C GLU A 44 3.76 -8.27 25.54
N GLY A 45 4.09 -9.54 25.31
CA GLY A 45 3.31 -10.69 25.79
C GLY A 45 2.66 -11.49 24.67
N LEU A 46 3.35 -12.54 24.23
CA LEU A 46 2.89 -13.94 24.29
C LEU A 46 3.85 -14.83 23.48
N GLU A 47 4.38 -15.83 24.15
CA GLU A 47 5.32 -16.83 23.62
C GLU A 47 4.68 -17.68 22.52
N VAL A 48 5.47 -17.98 21.49
CA VAL A 48 5.07 -18.84 20.36
C VAL A 48 5.43 -20.29 20.65
N ASP A 49 4.43 -21.09 20.99
CA ASP A 49 4.48 -22.56 20.92
C ASP A 49 3.72 -23.07 19.69
N ALA A 50 4.16 -24.22 19.19
CA ALA A 50 4.06 -24.63 17.81
C ALA A 50 2.79 -25.42 17.41
N VAL A 51 2.37 -25.22 16.14
CA VAL A 51 1.78 -26.17 15.16
C VAL A 51 0.25 -26.44 15.17
N SER A 52 -0.34 -26.12 14.00
CA SER A 52 -1.56 -26.64 13.32
C SER A 52 -2.90 -26.65 14.05
N SER A 53 -3.72 -25.64 13.74
CA SER A 53 -5.00 -25.86 13.06
C SER A 53 -5.52 -24.55 12.46
N SER A 54 -6.23 -24.68 11.35
CA SER A 54 -6.91 -23.62 10.61
C SER A 54 -7.77 -22.75 11.53
N THR A 55 -7.29 -21.53 11.77
CA THR A 55 -8.09 -20.33 11.98
C THR A 55 -7.20 -19.17 11.56
N ALA A 56 -7.59 -18.51 10.48
CA ALA A 56 -6.97 -17.26 10.05
C ALA A 56 -7.18 -16.22 11.15
N THR A 57 -6.16 -16.02 11.98
CA THR A 57 -6.09 -14.87 12.88
C THR A 57 -5.69 -13.67 12.03
N ALA A 58 -6.67 -12.80 11.81
CA ALA A 58 -6.51 -11.55 11.08
C ALA A 58 -5.43 -10.68 11.74
N GLU A 59 -4.26 -10.64 11.10
CA GLU A 59 -3.41 -9.45 11.03
C GLU A 59 -4.31 -8.27 10.59
N PRO A 60 -4.15 -7.03 11.09
CA PRO A 60 -5.10 -5.95 10.78
C PRO A 60 -5.15 -5.75 9.26
N GLU A 61 -6.15 -6.35 8.63
CA GLU A 61 -6.34 -6.29 7.19
C GLU A 61 -6.58 -4.83 6.86
N VAL A 62 -5.75 -4.28 5.99
CA VAL A 62 -5.98 -2.94 5.46
C VAL A 62 -7.34 -2.98 4.79
N ASP A 63 -8.32 -2.30 5.40
CA ASP A 63 -9.69 -2.25 4.91
C ASP A 63 -9.71 -1.60 3.52
N ILE A 64 -9.85 -2.44 2.50
CA ILE A 64 -9.86 -1.99 1.12
C ILE A 64 -11.11 -1.17 0.81
N LEU A 65 -12.23 -1.41 1.49
CA LEU A 65 -13.47 -0.67 1.30
C LEU A 65 -13.31 0.77 1.77
N ALA A 66 -12.63 0.99 2.90
CA ALA A 66 -12.27 2.34 3.36
C ALA A 66 -11.37 3.07 2.34
N LEU A 67 -10.35 2.39 1.80
CA LEU A 67 -9.47 2.98 0.79
C LEU A 67 -10.16 3.26 -0.54
N LEU A 68 -11.14 2.44 -0.93
CA LEU A 68 -11.93 2.63 -2.14
C LEU A 68 -12.76 3.91 -2.11
N GLN A 69 -13.19 4.38 -0.93
CA GLN A 69 -13.91 5.66 -0.78
C GLN A 69 -13.11 6.87 -1.28
N THR A 70 -11.77 6.78 -1.26
CA THR A 70 -10.87 7.86 -1.67
C THR A 70 -10.00 7.49 -2.88
N ALA A 71 -10.28 6.34 -3.51
CA ALA A 71 -9.53 5.85 -4.65
C ALA A 71 -9.82 6.69 -5.92
N SER A 72 -8.80 6.90 -6.74
CA SER A 72 -8.93 7.60 -8.03
C SER A 72 -8.81 6.60 -9.18
N VAL A 73 -9.80 6.64 -10.07
CA VAL A 73 -9.84 5.83 -11.30
C VAL A 73 -8.68 6.21 -12.23
N GLU A 74 -8.28 7.49 -12.26
CA GLU A 74 -7.16 7.99 -13.07
C GLU A 74 -5.82 7.45 -12.56
N LYS A 75 -5.63 7.38 -11.24
CA LYS A 75 -4.47 6.69 -10.64
C LYS A 75 -4.51 5.21 -10.97
N GLY A 76 -5.68 4.58 -10.89
CA GLY A 76 -5.89 3.19 -11.28
C GLY A 76 -5.50 2.91 -12.73
N ALA A 77 -5.87 3.78 -13.65
CA ALA A 77 -5.47 3.68 -15.06
C ALA A 77 -3.94 3.74 -15.25
N LYS A 78 -3.22 4.51 -14.42
CA LYS A 78 -1.75 4.51 -14.42
C LYS A 78 -1.18 3.19 -13.91
N VAL A 79 -1.77 2.62 -12.87
CA VAL A 79 -1.39 1.29 -12.35
C VAL A 79 -1.68 0.19 -13.38
N ALA A 80 -2.81 0.28 -14.09
CA ALA A 80 -3.23 -0.67 -15.11
C ALA A 80 -2.19 -0.85 -16.24
N LYS A 81 -1.33 0.15 -16.48
CA LYS A 81 -0.19 0.05 -17.41
C LYS A 81 0.75 -1.12 -17.10
N LYS A 82 0.80 -1.60 -15.85
CA LYS A 82 1.56 -2.81 -15.47
C LYS A 82 0.92 -4.11 -15.97
N CYS A 83 -0.34 -4.06 -16.41
CA CYS A 83 -1.17 -5.21 -16.74
C CYS A 83 -1.49 -5.31 -18.24
N VAL A 84 -1.37 -4.21 -19.01
CA VAL A 84 -1.81 -4.12 -20.43
C VAL A 84 -1.08 -5.06 -21.39
N SER A 85 0.15 -5.49 -21.04
CA SER A 85 0.90 -6.47 -21.81
C SER A 85 0.25 -7.85 -21.77
N CYS A 86 -0.40 -8.18 -20.65
CA CYS A 86 -0.99 -9.49 -20.41
C CYS A 86 -2.51 -9.49 -20.52
N HIS A 87 -3.17 -8.34 -20.36
CA HIS A 87 -4.63 -8.25 -20.28
C HIS A 87 -5.21 -7.20 -21.23
N ALA A 88 -6.45 -7.44 -21.63
CA ALA A 88 -7.32 -6.47 -22.29
C ALA A 88 -8.30 -5.88 -21.27
N PHE A 89 -8.57 -4.58 -21.37
CA PHE A 89 -9.47 -3.85 -20.47
C PHE A 89 -10.71 -3.32 -21.20
N GLU A 90 -10.77 -3.48 -22.51
CA GLU A 90 -11.87 -3.05 -23.35
C GLU A 90 -13.01 -4.07 -23.41
N LYS A 91 -14.23 -3.58 -23.61
CA LYS A 91 -15.41 -4.44 -23.78
C LYS A 91 -15.24 -5.34 -25.00
N GLY A 92 -15.38 -6.66 -24.79
CA GLY A 92 -15.17 -7.65 -25.84
C GLY A 92 -13.69 -7.82 -26.24
N GLY A 93 -12.75 -7.34 -25.43
CA GLY A 93 -11.32 -7.51 -25.65
C GLY A 93 -10.89 -8.97 -25.70
N ALA A 94 -9.83 -9.24 -26.45
CA ALA A 94 -9.32 -10.60 -26.63
C ALA A 94 -8.56 -11.12 -25.40
N ASN A 95 -8.58 -12.44 -25.20
CA ASN A 95 -7.64 -13.11 -24.30
C ASN A 95 -6.22 -12.97 -24.86
N LYS A 96 -5.26 -12.60 -24.00
CA LYS A 96 -3.84 -12.47 -24.33
C LYS A 96 -3.06 -13.53 -23.53
N ILE A 97 -1.93 -13.14 -22.92
CA ILE A 97 -1.21 -13.97 -21.94
C ILE A 97 -2.11 -14.28 -20.73
N GLY A 98 -2.95 -13.32 -20.34
CA GLY A 98 -4.03 -13.47 -19.36
C GLY A 98 -5.41 -13.25 -19.99
N PRO A 99 -6.48 -13.55 -19.26
CA PRO A 99 -7.86 -13.37 -19.73
C PRO A 99 -8.24 -11.89 -19.86
N ALA A 100 -9.26 -11.57 -20.65
CA ALA A 100 -9.84 -10.24 -20.69
C ALA A 100 -10.45 -9.83 -19.33
N LEU A 101 -10.25 -8.57 -18.92
CA LEU A 101 -10.61 -8.06 -17.59
C LEU A 101 -11.82 -7.12 -17.58
N TRP A 102 -12.49 -6.89 -18.73
CA TRP A 102 -13.76 -6.16 -18.74
C TRP A 102 -14.79 -6.89 -17.87
N GLY A 103 -15.41 -6.18 -16.94
CA GLY A 103 -16.38 -6.72 -16.00
C GLY A 103 -15.80 -7.81 -15.10
N ILE A 104 -14.59 -7.60 -14.56
CA ILE A 104 -13.97 -8.56 -13.64
C ILE A 104 -14.54 -8.47 -12.21
N VAL A 105 -14.95 -7.29 -11.75
CA VAL A 105 -15.48 -7.11 -10.39
C VAL A 105 -16.77 -7.92 -10.25
N ASP A 106 -16.87 -8.68 -9.16
CA ASP A 106 -17.94 -9.64 -8.83
C ASP A 106 -18.14 -10.78 -9.84
N ARG A 107 -17.27 -10.92 -10.84
CA ARG A 107 -17.31 -12.04 -11.77
C ARG A 107 -16.74 -13.30 -11.12
N ASP A 108 -17.35 -14.44 -11.40
CA ASP A 108 -16.88 -15.75 -10.96
C ASP A 108 -15.40 -15.95 -11.33
N ILE A 109 -14.64 -16.54 -10.40
CA ILE A 109 -13.23 -16.86 -10.61
C ILE A 109 -13.13 -17.90 -11.75
N ALA A 110 -12.08 -17.76 -12.57
CA ALA A 110 -11.81 -18.63 -13.71
C ALA A 110 -12.93 -18.79 -14.77
N SER A 111 -13.82 -17.81 -14.93
CA SER A 111 -15.01 -17.93 -15.80
C SER A 111 -14.86 -17.41 -17.25
N VAL A 112 -13.72 -16.84 -17.64
CA VAL A 112 -13.60 -16.27 -19.01
C VAL A 112 -13.46 -17.37 -20.04
N GLY A 113 -14.44 -17.46 -20.93
CA GLY A 113 -14.47 -18.43 -22.02
C GLY A 113 -13.24 -18.36 -22.92
N GLY A 114 -12.74 -19.54 -23.32
CA GLY A 114 -11.62 -19.68 -24.24
C GLY A 114 -10.25 -19.31 -23.65
N PHE A 115 -10.15 -19.06 -22.33
CA PHE A 115 -8.87 -18.92 -21.63
C PHE A 115 -8.56 -20.21 -20.84
N VAL A 116 -7.28 -20.59 -20.76
CA VAL A 116 -6.85 -21.78 -20.02
C VAL A 116 -6.20 -21.37 -18.70
N TYR A 117 -6.94 -21.54 -17.61
CA TYR A 117 -6.48 -21.18 -16.27
C TYR A 117 -5.41 -22.13 -15.71
N SER A 118 -4.77 -21.75 -14.61
CA SER A 118 -4.00 -22.67 -13.77
C SER A 118 -4.95 -23.56 -12.97
N GLY A 119 -4.58 -24.81 -12.69
CA GLY A 119 -5.42 -25.72 -11.89
C GLY A 119 -5.90 -25.09 -10.58
N THR A 120 -5.01 -24.40 -9.86
CA THR A 120 -5.38 -23.69 -8.62
C THR A 120 -6.45 -22.61 -8.77
N LEU A 121 -6.56 -21.95 -9.92
CA LEU A 121 -7.60 -20.93 -10.14
C LEU A 121 -8.88 -21.56 -10.68
N ASP A 122 -8.76 -22.63 -11.46
CA ASP A 122 -9.89 -23.40 -12.01
C ASP A 122 -10.68 -24.12 -10.91
N GLU A 123 -9.99 -24.55 -9.85
CA GLU A 123 -10.57 -25.20 -8.66
C GLU A 123 -11.06 -24.19 -7.61
N MET A 124 -10.79 -22.90 -7.77
CA MET A 124 -11.15 -21.88 -6.79
C MET A 124 -12.59 -21.44 -6.99
N GLU A 125 -13.41 -21.58 -5.95
CA GLU A 125 -14.80 -21.16 -5.94
C GLU A 125 -14.94 -19.68 -5.51
N GLY A 126 -16.04 -19.05 -5.91
CA GLY A 126 -16.38 -17.69 -5.55
C GLY A 126 -16.13 -16.66 -6.66
N ASN A 127 -16.15 -15.39 -6.27
CA ASN A 127 -16.22 -14.25 -7.17
C ASN A 127 -15.07 -13.28 -6.87
N TRP A 128 -14.68 -12.51 -7.88
CA TRP A 128 -13.70 -11.44 -7.74
C TRP A 128 -14.31 -10.19 -7.07
N ASP A 129 -14.69 -10.34 -5.80
CA ASP A 129 -15.06 -9.21 -4.94
C ASP A 129 -13.83 -8.33 -4.62
N TYR A 130 -14.07 -7.20 -3.95
CA TYR A 130 -13.01 -6.24 -3.63
C TYR A 130 -11.90 -6.83 -2.74
N ASN A 131 -12.23 -7.71 -1.80
CA ASN A 131 -11.28 -8.33 -0.89
C ASN A 131 -10.46 -9.42 -1.58
N ALA A 132 -11.11 -10.25 -2.40
CA ALA A 132 -10.48 -11.26 -3.24
C ALA A 132 -9.49 -10.61 -4.22
N LEU A 133 -9.90 -9.52 -4.89
CA LEU A 133 -9.02 -8.75 -5.76
C LEU A 133 -7.88 -8.10 -4.99
N ASN A 134 -8.12 -7.54 -3.80
CA ASN A 134 -7.09 -6.95 -2.94
C ASN A 134 -6.01 -7.98 -2.57
N GLY A 135 -6.41 -9.15 -2.05
CA GLY A 135 -5.51 -10.21 -1.64
C GLY A 135 -4.74 -10.81 -2.82
N PHE A 136 -5.43 -11.06 -3.94
CA PHE A 136 -4.78 -11.58 -5.14
C PHE A 136 -3.78 -10.59 -5.74
N LEU A 137 -4.13 -9.30 -5.82
CA LEU A 137 -3.25 -8.28 -6.38
C LEU A 137 -2.08 -7.94 -5.47
N GLU A 138 -2.18 -8.14 -4.15
CA GLU A 138 -1.06 -7.95 -3.24
C GLU A 138 0.07 -8.95 -3.50
N ASN A 139 -0.27 -10.22 -3.66
CA ASN A 139 0.69 -11.27 -4.01
C ASN A 139 0.00 -12.47 -4.67
N PRO A 140 -0.08 -12.51 -6.01
CA PRO A 140 -0.81 -13.56 -6.72
C PRO A 140 -0.32 -14.97 -6.41
N LYS A 141 1.01 -15.14 -6.25
CA LYS A 141 1.63 -16.44 -5.95
C LYS A 141 1.34 -16.93 -4.54
N LYS A 142 1.19 -16.01 -3.58
CA LYS A 142 0.82 -16.35 -2.19
C LYS A 142 -0.68 -16.65 -2.09
N TYR A 143 -1.51 -15.87 -2.80
CA TYR A 143 -2.96 -16.03 -2.79
C TYR A 143 -3.42 -17.31 -3.50
N ALA A 144 -2.88 -17.58 -4.69
CA ALA A 144 -3.17 -18.78 -5.48
C ALA A 144 -1.85 -19.50 -5.83
N ALA A 145 -1.44 -20.42 -4.95
CA ALA A 145 -0.20 -21.17 -5.12
C ALA A 145 -0.21 -21.99 -6.41
N GLY A 146 0.76 -21.76 -7.29
CA GLY A 146 0.80 -22.39 -8.62
C GLY A 146 0.02 -21.63 -9.71
N THR A 147 -0.43 -20.40 -9.44
CA THR A 147 -0.99 -19.53 -10.48
C THR A 147 0.02 -19.32 -11.61
N LYS A 148 -0.48 -19.34 -12.85
CA LYS A 148 0.33 -19.04 -14.05
C LYS A 148 0.62 -17.54 -14.22
N MET A 149 -0.01 -16.67 -13.41
CA MET A 149 0.21 -15.23 -13.46
C MET A 149 1.59 -14.87 -12.90
N ALA A 150 2.52 -14.54 -13.79
CA ALA A 150 3.87 -14.08 -13.43
C ALA A 150 3.89 -12.59 -13.07
N PHE A 151 3.29 -12.24 -11.93
CA PHE A 151 3.26 -10.87 -11.41
C PHE A 151 3.72 -10.83 -9.95
N ALA A 152 4.55 -9.85 -9.60
CA ALA A 152 5.12 -9.72 -8.25
C ALA A 152 4.12 -9.22 -7.20
N GLY A 153 3.00 -8.64 -7.65
CA GLY A 153 1.98 -8.02 -6.81
C GLY A 153 2.17 -6.51 -6.61
N LEU A 154 1.15 -5.88 -6.02
CA LEU A 154 1.07 -4.47 -5.68
C LEU A 154 1.13 -4.31 -4.16
N ARG A 155 2.31 -3.98 -3.63
CA ARG A 155 2.54 -3.89 -2.18
C ARG A 155 1.84 -2.72 -1.51
N LYS A 156 1.66 -1.62 -2.24
CA LYS A 156 0.99 -0.42 -1.74
C LYS A 156 -0.53 -0.61 -1.75
N PRO A 157 -1.21 -0.55 -0.59
CA PRO A 157 -2.67 -0.70 -0.55
C PRO A 157 -3.41 0.34 -1.39
N GLN A 158 -2.89 1.57 -1.46
CA GLN A 158 -3.49 2.65 -2.27
C GLN A 158 -3.40 2.36 -3.78
N ASP A 159 -2.34 1.71 -4.24
CA ASP A 159 -2.24 1.27 -5.65
C ASP A 159 -3.28 0.18 -5.94
N ARG A 160 -3.51 -0.73 -4.98
CA ARG A 160 -4.54 -1.78 -5.08
C ARG A 160 -5.95 -1.21 -5.11
N ALA A 161 -6.27 -0.30 -4.19
CA ALA A 161 -7.56 0.39 -4.19
C ALA A 161 -7.80 1.14 -5.51
N ALA A 162 -6.79 1.86 -5.99
CA ALA A 162 -6.88 2.60 -7.25
C ALA A 162 -7.13 1.68 -8.47
N ILE A 163 -6.40 0.57 -8.60
CA ILE A 163 -6.63 -0.36 -9.73
C ILE A 163 -7.99 -1.06 -9.61
N ILE A 164 -8.44 -1.41 -8.41
CA ILE A 164 -9.76 -2.02 -8.19
C ILE A 164 -10.87 -1.04 -8.59
N ALA A 165 -10.77 0.24 -8.21
CA ALA A 165 -11.70 1.28 -8.65
C ALA A 165 -11.70 1.42 -10.18
N TYR A 166 -10.53 1.36 -10.83
CA TYR A 166 -10.43 1.39 -12.29
C TYR A 166 -11.05 0.16 -12.96
N LEU A 167 -10.86 -1.04 -12.40
CA LEU A 167 -11.46 -2.28 -12.88
C LEU A 167 -12.98 -2.26 -12.76
N ASN A 168 -13.49 -1.73 -11.65
CA ASN A 168 -14.93 -1.55 -11.44
C ASN A 168 -15.56 -0.64 -12.51
N ALA A 169 -14.87 0.45 -12.85
CA ALA A 169 -15.27 1.35 -13.92
C ALA A 169 -15.21 0.70 -15.32
N GLN A 170 -14.43 -0.37 -15.52
CA GLN A 170 -14.36 -1.11 -16.78
C GLN A 170 -15.40 -2.23 -16.82
N SER A 171 -16.67 -1.85 -16.71
CA SER A 171 -17.80 -2.77 -16.74
C SER A 171 -19.06 -2.07 -17.26
N ASP A 172 -20.04 -2.86 -17.68
CA ASP A 172 -21.36 -2.32 -18.04
C ASP A 172 -22.22 -2.02 -16.80
N THR A 173 -21.87 -2.63 -15.67
CA THR A 173 -22.57 -2.53 -14.39
C THR A 173 -21.55 -2.36 -13.26
N PRO A 174 -20.96 -1.16 -13.09
CA PRO A 174 -20.04 -0.92 -11.98
C PRO A 174 -20.76 -1.14 -10.64
N THR A 175 -20.16 -1.94 -9.76
CA THR A 175 -20.69 -2.21 -8.43
C THR A 175 -20.46 -0.99 -7.53
N ASP A 176 -21.45 -0.67 -6.69
CA ASP A 176 -21.32 0.37 -5.68
C ASP A 176 -20.56 -0.16 -4.46
N PHE A 177 -19.30 0.24 -4.32
CA PHE A 177 -18.44 -0.14 -3.18
C PHE A 177 -18.83 0.54 -1.86
N THR A 178 -19.79 1.47 -1.84
CA THR A 178 -20.31 2.08 -0.61
C THR A 178 -21.29 1.16 0.12
N ALA A 179 -21.94 0.22 -0.59
CA ALA A 179 -22.98 -0.64 -0.03
C ALA A 179 -22.47 -1.64 1.04
N GLY A 180 -21.17 -1.95 1.04
CA GLY A 180 -20.54 -2.87 2.00
C GLY A 180 -19.72 -2.18 3.09
N TYR A 181 -19.55 -0.85 3.03
CA TYR A 181 -18.73 -0.12 3.99
C TYR A 181 -19.62 0.38 5.14
N THR A 182 -19.46 -0.23 6.31
CA THR A 182 -19.85 0.41 7.57
C THR A 182 -18.61 1.10 8.10
N PRO A 183 -18.56 2.45 8.14
CA PRO A 183 -17.45 3.13 8.78
C PRO A 183 -17.28 2.55 10.19
N PRO A 184 -16.04 2.34 10.68
CA PRO A 184 -15.87 2.06 12.09
C PRO A 184 -16.64 3.15 12.83
N THR A 185 -17.60 2.74 13.68
CA THR A 185 -18.37 3.65 14.52
C THR A 185 -17.36 4.65 15.08
N ALA A 186 -17.52 5.92 14.72
CA ALA A 186 -16.67 6.97 15.25
C ALA A 186 -16.58 6.72 16.75
N GLU A 187 -15.39 6.43 17.26
CA GLU A 187 -15.16 6.47 18.70
C GLU A 187 -15.78 7.79 19.15
N PRO A 188 -16.68 7.76 20.15
CA PRO A 188 -17.35 8.98 20.57
C PRO A 188 -16.24 10.00 20.85
N GLU A 189 -16.31 11.14 20.17
CA GLU A 189 -15.52 12.31 20.52
C GLU A 189 -15.55 12.39 22.04
N VAL A 190 -14.38 12.24 22.65
CA VAL A 190 -14.23 12.46 24.09
C VAL A 190 -14.47 13.94 24.25
N THR A 191 -15.73 14.30 24.48
CA THR A 191 -16.14 15.62 24.91
C THR A 191 -15.24 15.97 26.08
N PRO A 192 -14.50 17.10 26.05
CA PRO A 192 -13.75 17.55 27.21
C PRO A 192 -14.71 17.57 28.40
N VAL A 193 -14.44 16.76 29.42
CA VAL A 193 -15.23 16.76 30.64
C VAL A 193 -15.05 18.14 31.26
N GLU A 194 -16.13 18.91 31.21
CA GLU A 194 -16.31 20.15 31.95
C GLU A 194 -16.13 19.85 33.44
N GLU A 195 -15.07 20.41 34.03
CA GLU A 195 -14.81 20.36 35.47
C GLU A 195 -15.79 21.30 36.19
N PRO A 196 -16.60 20.82 37.15
CA PRO A 196 -17.59 21.66 37.79
C PRO A 196 -16.94 22.61 38.80
N ALA A 197 -17.36 23.87 38.71
CA ALA A 197 -16.95 25.00 39.51
C ALA A 197 -17.07 24.77 41.03
N ALA A 198 -16.10 25.30 41.78
CA ALA A 198 -16.27 25.69 43.17
C ALA A 198 -15.83 27.16 43.33
N GLU A 199 -16.82 28.02 43.57
CA GLU A 199 -16.70 29.46 43.86
C GLU A 199 -15.93 29.72 45.15
N THR A 200 -15.14 30.81 45.25
CA THR A 200 -15.11 31.68 46.44
C THR A 200 -14.55 33.08 46.13
N GLN A 201 -15.47 34.05 46.17
CA GLN A 201 -15.40 35.43 46.67
C GLN A 201 -14.61 36.55 45.96
N ILE A 202 -15.41 37.61 45.76
CA ILE A 202 -15.13 38.95 45.28
C ILE A 202 -14.64 39.82 46.45
N GLU A 203 -13.60 40.62 46.23
CA GLU A 203 -13.41 41.90 46.93
C GLU A 203 -12.89 42.94 45.91
N ALA A 204 -13.39 44.17 46.01
CA ALA A 204 -13.42 45.13 44.91
C ALA A 204 -12.68 46.45 45.26
N ILE A 205 -12.06 47.07 44.22
CA ILE A 205 -11.87 48.53 43.93
C ILE A 205 -10.75 49.25 44.72
N PRO A 206 -10.06 50.34 44.24
CA PRO A 206 -10.23 51.20 43.01
C PRO A 206 -8.98 51.33 42.11
N GLU A 207 -9.09 51.64 40.80
CA GLU A 207 -9.15 52.96 40.08
C GLU A 207 -7.95 53.92 40.27
N ASP A 208 -7.31 54.26 39.14
CA ASP A 208 -6.60 55.50 38.71
C ASP A 208 -5.45 55.10 37.75
N GLU A 209 -5.04 55.75 36.67
CA GLU A 209 -5.45 56.86 35.79
C GLU A 209 -4.45 56.81 34.60
N ASP A 210 -4.68 57.61 33.54
CA ASP A 210 -3.70 58.12 32.55
C ASP A 210 -3.40 57.23 31.30
N GLU A 211 -4.10 57.37 30.17
CA GLU A 211 -4.09 58.45 29.15
C GLU A 211 -2.84 58.48 28.24
N SER A 212 -3.09 58.57 26.93
CA SER A 212 -2.20 59.02 25.84
C SER A 212 -1.22 58.01 25.18
N GLN A 213 -1.58 57.59 23.95
CA GLN A 213 -0.82 57.73 22.67
C GLN A 213 -1.45 56.76 21.63
N ILE A 214 -2.34 57.23 20.72
CA ILE A 214 -2.05 57.79 19.38
C ILE A 214 -1.30 56.75 18.49
N GLU A 215 -1.72 56.25 17.33
CA GLU A 215 -2.87 56.42 16.41
C GLU A 215 -2.85 55.23 15.40
N PRO A 216 -3.88 55.04 14.54
CA PRO A 216 -4.02 53.89 13.64
C PRO A 216 -3.35 54.14 12.28
N ILE A 217 -2.87 53.09 11.61
CA ILE A 217 -2.45 53.20 10.20
C ILE A 217 -3.07 52.06 9.40
N ALA A 218 -4.10 52.41 8.64
CA ALA A 218 -4.60 51.65 7.51
C ALA A 218 -3.83 52.07 6.23
N ASP A 219 -3.67 51.10 5.33
CA ASP A 219 -3.69 51.22 3.86
C ASP A 219 -2.69 52.17 3.18
N ALA A 220 -1.79 51.60 2.36
CA ALA A 220 -1.60 51.99 0.95
C ALA A 220 -0.39 51.31 0.28
N THR A 221 -0.51 51.22 -1.05
CA THR A 221 0.51 51.14 -2.11
C THR A 221 0.94 49.77 -2.59
N GLU A 222 0.13 49.26 -3.53
CA GLU A 222 0.55 48.86 -4.89
C GLU A 222 1.75 49.65 -5.45
N ASP A 223 2.40 49.07 -6.45
CA ASP A 223 3.56 49.55 -7.22
C ASP A 223 4.95 49.30 -6.61
N MET A 224 5.46 48.08 -6.80
CA MET A 224 6.86 47.88 -7.18
C MET A 224 7.09 46.44 -7.67
N PHE A 225 7.81 46.31 -8.79
CA PHE A 225 8.21 45.07 -9.49
C PHE A 225 7.29 44.51 -10.57
N SER A 226 6.87 45.41 -11.48
CA SER A 226 6.55 45.14 -12.89
C SER A 226 7.81 45.07 -13.80
N ASP A 227 9.02 44.85 -13.27
CA ASP A 227 10.29 45.00 -14.02
C ASP A 227 11.09 43.70 -14.18
N LEU A 228 10.45 42.54 -14.38
CA LEU A 228 11.17 41.29 -14.65
C LEU A 228 10.70 40.50 -15.87
N VAL A 229 10.08 41.18 -16.83
CA VAL A 229 9.77 40.60 -18.14
C VAL A 229 10.20 41.57 -19.24
N THR A 230 11.51 41.66 -19.50
CA THR A 230 12.03 41.89 -20.86
C THR A 230 13.55 41.72 -20.91
N GLU A 231 13.98 41.04 -21.96
CA GLU A 231 15.31 41.05 -22.58
C GLU A 231 16.42 40.13 -22.05
N SER A 232 16.96 39.41 -23.05
CA SER A 232 18.31 38.85 -23.13
C SER A 232 18.48 37.40 -22.70
N GLN A 233 18.31 36.48 -23.65
CA GLN A 233 19.45 35.70 -24.17
C GLN A 233 19.10 35.16 -25.57
N THR A 234 19.57 35.90 -26.57
CA THR A 234 20.06 35.37 -27.84
C THR A 234 21.53 35.00 -27.64
N GLU A 235 21.87 33.71 -27.73
CA GLU A 235 23.00 33.14 -28.49
C GLU A 235 22.93 31.60 -28.47
#